data_AF-A0A7C7UMV4-F1
#
_entry.id   AF-A0A7C7UMV4-F1
#
_cell.length_a   1.000
_cell.length_b   1.000
_cell.length_c   1.000
_cell.angle_alpha   90.00
_cell.angle_beta   90.00
_cell.angle_gamma   90.00
#
_symmetry.space_group_name_H-M   'P 1'
#
loop_
_entity.id
_entity.type
_entity.pdbx_description
1 polymer ?
#
loop_
_entity_poly.entity_id
_entity_poly.type
_entity_poly.pdbx_seq_one_letter_code
_entity_poly.pdbx_strand_id
1 'polypeptide(L)'
;MIGLPDNQAPHLLFEEKNVDHIRDYVGGLALHLTFNLGSFTFIGEYVGATDEFHDGELDFKGRGARPRAWNIELAYTRDILGSETTFALGYQGTDEALALELPKDRYLAAIGTGLVENASITLEYLHDEDYSKSDGGTDDDANMVTFQLAVEF
;
A
#
# COMPACT_ATOMS: atom_id res chain seq x y z
N MET A 1 -66.08 -20.74 21.56
CA MET A 1 -65.87 -19.31 21.83
C MET A 1 -64.65 -19.21 22.73
N ILE A 2 -63.52 -18.60 22.39
CA ILE A 2 -63.12 -17.73 21.29
C ILE A 2 -61.64 -18.06 21.01
N GLY A 3 -61.28 -18.22 19.74
CA GLY A 3 -59.89 -18.43 19.32
C GLY A 3 -59.08 -17.14 19.46
N LEU A 4 -57.83 -17.27 19.86
CA LEU A 4 -56.84 -16.22 19.70
C LEU A 4 -56.03 -16.53 18.43
N PRO A 5 -55.86 -15.57 17.51
CA PRO A 5 -55.08 -15.78 16.31
C PRO A 5 -53.58 -15.83 16.65
N ASP A 6 -52.89 -16.83 16.12
CA ASP A 6 -51.43 -16.82 16.01
C ASP A 6 -51.03 -15.63 15.13
N ASN A 7 -50.43 -14.62 15.76
CA ASN A 7 -49.84 -13.48 15.06
C ASN A 7 -48.50 -13.94 14.49
N GLN A 8 -48.52 -14.56 13.30
CA GLN A 8 -47.30 -14.76 12.51
C GLN A 8 -46.83 -13.38 12.01
N ALA A 9 -45.87 -12.80 12.72
CA ALA A 9 -45.01 -11.79 12.12
C ALA A 9 -44.27 -12.46 10.96
N PRO A 10 -44.19 -11.84 9.77
CA PRO A 10 -43.35 -12.35 8.70
C PRO A 10 -41.91 -12.29 9.20
N HIS A 11 -41.34 -13.45 9.49
CA HIS A 11 -39.90 -13.60 9.64
C HIS A 11 -39.29 -13.25 8.29
N LEU A 12 -38.92 -11.98 8.13
CA LEU A 12 -37.98 -11.57 7.11
C LEU A 12 -36.70 -12.34 7.42
N LEU A 13 -36.54 -13.47 6.73
CA LEU A 13 -35.26 -14.15 6.61
C LEU A 13 -34.34 -13.16 5.92
N PHE A 14 -33.68 -12.33 6.71
CA PHE A 14 -32.34 -11.91 6.33
C PHE A 14 -31.56 -13.21 6.25
N GLU A 15 -31.36 -13.69 5.04
CA GLU A 15 -30.30 -14.66 4.78
C GLU A 15 -29.03 -13.91 5.14
N GLU A 16 -28.61 -14.02 6.40
CA GLU A 16 -27.23 -13.85 6.79
C GLU A 16 -26.48 -14.78 5.85
N LYS A 17 -25.91 -14.22 4.77
CA LYS A 17 -24.81 -14.85 4.08
C LYS A 17 -23.82 -15.14 5.20
N ASN A 18 -23.73 -16.41 5.59
CA ASN A 18 -22.60 -16.94 6.31
C ASN A 18 -21.38 -16.38 5.57
N VAL A 19 -20.73 -15.38 6.16
CA VAL A 19 -19.40 -14.99 5.71
C VAL A 19 -18.58 -16.19 6.16
N ASP A 20 -18.32 -17.07 5.18
CA ASP A 20 -17.66 -18.34 5.38
C ASP A 20 -16.45 -18.12 6.29
N HIS A 21 -16.33 -19.01 7.26
CA HIS A 21 -15.18 -19.06 8.16
C HIS A 21 -13.89 -19.00 7.35
N ILE A 22 -12.92 -18.17 7.77
CA ILE A 22 -11.55 -18.17 7.25
C ILE A 22 -11.10 -19.64 7.17
N ARG A 23 -10.80 -20.12 5.95
CA ARG A 23 -10.52 -21.55 5.74
C ARG A 23 -9.21 -21.94 6.39
N ASP A 24 -8.19 -21.10 6.23
CA ASP A 24 -6.90 -21.21 6.90
C ASP A 24 -6.25 -19.83 7.09
N TYR A 25 -5.19 -19.82 7.91
CA TYR A 25 -4.40 -18.61 8.11
C TYR A 25 -3.17 -18.66 7.22
N VAL A 26 -3.05 -17.67 6.33
CA VAL A 26 -1.83 -17.45 5.55
C VAL A 26 -0.82 -16.64 6.39
N GLY A 27 0.39 -17.19 6.54
CA GLY A 27 1.48 -16.49 7.22
C GLY A 27 2.03 -15.32 6.43
N GLY A 28 2.72 -14.41 7.11
CA GLY A 28 3.41 -13.27 6.50
C GLY A 28 4.88 -13.22 6.88
N LEU A 29 5.72 -12.74 5.96
CA LEU A 29 7.13 -12.43 6.20
C LEU A 29 7.37 -10.95 5.89
N ALA A 30 8.13 -10.28 6.76
CA ALA A 30 8.61 -8.92 6.51
C ALA A 30 10.12 -8.83 6.76
N LEU A 31 10.81 -8.06 5.92
CA LEU A 31 12.23 -7.73 6.01
C LEU A 31 12.38 -6.22 5.86
N HIS A 32 13.21 -5.63 6.71
CA HIS A 32 13.49 -4.19 6.69
C HIS A 32 15.00 -3.97 6.88
N LEU A 33 15.59 -3.18 6.01
CA LEU A 33 17.01 -2.85 6.02
C LEU A 33 17.17 -1.34 5.84
N THR A 34 17.96 -0.73 6.72
CA THR A 34 18.42 0.64 6.58
C THR A 34 19.93 0.67 6.71
N PHE A 35 20.59 1.33 5.76
CA PHE A 35 22.02 1.51 5.75
C PHE A 35 22.36 2.98 5.58
N ASN A 36 23.20 3.52 6.47
CA ASN A 36 23.62 4.92 6.47
C ASN A 36 25.13 5.00 6.22
N LEU A 37 25.52 5.79 5.21
CA LEU A 37 26.92 6.02 4.85
C LEU A 37 27.16 7.49 4.55
N GLY A 38 27.67 8.22 5.55
CA GLY A 38 27.88 9.66 5.44
C GLY A 38 26.57 10.38 5.18
N SER A 39 26.51 11.13 4.08
CA SER A 39 25.31 11.85 3.62
C SER A 39 24.27 10.96 2.92
N PHE A 40 24.55 9.67 2.74
CA PHE A 40 23.64 8.76 2.04
C PHE A 40 22.89 7.86 3.02
N THR A 41 21.61 7.67 2.75
CA THR A 41 20.76 6.68 3.40
C THR A 41 20.15 5.77 2.34
N PHE A 42 20.25 4.47 2.55
CA PHE A 42 19.61 3.46 1.72
C PHE A 42 18.58 2.70 2.56
N ILE A 43 17.39 2.50 2.01
CA ILE A 43 16.31 1.71 2.61
C ILE A 43 15.93 0.59 1.63
N GLY A 44 15.73 -0.60 2.17
CA GLY A 44 15.21 -1.74 1.45
C GLY A 44 14.20 -2.50 2.31
N GLU A 45 13.01 -2.72 1.79
CA GLU A 45 11.91 -3.38 2.50
C GLU A 45 11.25 -4.42 1.61
N TYR A 46 10.74 -5.46 2.26
CA TYR A 46 9.95 -6.50 1.63
C TYR A 46 8.89 -6.98 2.62
N VAL A 47 7.66 -7.15 2.16
CA VAL A 47 6.59 -7.82 2.88
C VAL A 47 5.84 -8.74 1.93
N GLY A 48 5.45 -9.93 2.40
CA GLY A 48 4.66 -10.82 1.57
C GLY A 48 4.05 -11.99 2.30
N ALA A 49 3.03 -12.57 1.68
CA ALA A 49 2.40 -13.80 2.11
C ALA A 49 3.36 -14.99 1.93
N THR A 50 3.41 -15.89 2.92
CA THR A 50 4.25 -17.09 2.86
C THR A 50 3.64 -18.20 2.01
N ASP A 51 2.34 -18.14 1.77
CA ASP A 51 1.58 -19.06 0.93
C ASP A 51 0.48 -18.32 0.15
N GLU A 52 -0.17 -18.99 -0.80
CA GLU A 52 -1.35 -18.48 -1.52
C GLU A 52 -2.57 -18.41 -0.59
N PHE A 53 -3.39 -17.37 -0.72
CA PHE A 53 -4.73 -17.31 -0.11
C PHE A 53 -5.67 -18.32 -0.76
N HIS A 54 -6.80 -18.61 -0.13
CA HIS A 54 -7.81 -19.45 -0.77
C HIS A 54 -8.54 -18.72 -1.90
N ASP A 55 -8.95 -19.46 -2.92
CA ASP A 55 -9.79 -18.95 -4.01
C ASP A 55 -11.07 -18.29 -3.43
N GLY A 56 -11.30 -17.04 -3.82
CA GLY A 56 -12.41 -16.20 -3.38
C GLY A 56 -12.15 -15.40 -2.10
N GLU A 57 -11.01 -15.56 -1.43
CA GLU A 57 -10.59 -14.71 -0.31
C GLU A 57 -9.75 -13.52 -0.80
N LEU A 58 -8.66 -13.81 -1.51
CA LEU A 58 -7.85 -12.82 -2.20
C LEU A 58 -7.35 -13.43 -3.51
N ASP A 59 -7.86 -12.96 -4.64
CA ASP A 59 -7.62 -13.59 -5.94
C ASP A 59 -6.65 -12.77 -6.81
N PHE A 60 -5.82 -13.49 -7.55
CA PHE A 60 -5.05 -12.98 -8.67
C PHE A 60 -5.17 -13.94 -9.85
N LYS A 61 -5.61 -13.43 -11.00
CA LYS A 61 -5.86 -14.25 -12.22
C LYS A 61 -6.78 -15.46 -11.98
N GLY A 62 -7.80 -15.30 -11.12
CA GLY A 62 -8.82 -16.32 -10.85
C GLY A 62 -8.36 -17.49 -9.98
N ARG A 63 -7.25 -17.32 -9.25
CA ARG A 63 -6.74 -18.24 -8.23
C ARG A 63 -6.35 -17.45 -7.00
N GLY A 64 -6.21 -18.13 -5.87
CA GLY A 64 -5.59 -17.60 -4.67
C GLY A 64 -4.29 -16.84 -4.93
N ALA A 65 -4.23 -15.59 -4.47
CA ALA A 65 -3.07 -14.72 -4.60
C ALA A 65 -2.05 -15.00 -3.50
N ARG A 66 -0.78 -14.80 -3.79
CA ARG A 66 0.31 -14.70 -2.80
C ARG A 66 0.93 -13.31 -2.86
N PRO A 67 0.25 -12.30 -2.29
CA PRO A 67 0.65 -10.90 -2.45
C PRO A 67 2.01 -10.64 -1.82
N ARG A 68 2.79 -9.78 -2.46
CA ARG A 68 4.05 -9.22 -1.93
C ARG A 68 4.22 -7.77 -2.37
N ALA A 69 4.96 -7.02 -1.57
CA ALA A 69 5.38 -5.66 -1.86
C ALA A 69 6.83 -5.46 -1.46
N TRP A 70 7.53 -4.58 -2.16
CA TRP A 70 8.89 -4.17 -1.83
C TRP A 70 9.07 -2.66 -2.03
N ASN A 71 10.05 -2.11 -1.31
CA ASN A 71 10.46 -0.72 -1.40
C ASN A 71 11.99 -0.66 -1.43
N ILE A 72 12.54 0.17 -2.31
CA ILE A 72 13.97 0.48 -2.35
C ILE A 72 14.11 1.99 -2.49
N GLU A 73 14.81 2.63 -1.56
CA GLU A 73 15.02 4.07 -1.57
C GLU A 73 16.49 4.43 -1.35
N LEU A 74 16.93 5.49 -2.03
CA LEU A 74 18.22 6.14 -1.82
C LEU A 74 17.98 7.62 -1.56
N ALA A 75 18.45 8.08 -0.41
CA ALA A 75 18.44 9.48 -0.02
C ALA A 75 19.86 10.04 0.08
N TYR A 76 20.00 11.32 -0.26
CA TYR A 76 21.21 12.11 -0.09
C TYR A 76 20.89 13.42 0.63
N THR A 77 21.53 13.65 1.77
CA THR A 77 21.29 14.82 2.62
C THR A 77 22.51 15.74 2.66
N ARG A 78 22.27 17.04 2.46
CA ARG A 78 23.31 18.07 2.48
C ARG A 78 22.77 19.40 2.98
N ASP A 79 23.64 20.19 3.60
CA ASP A 79 23.37 21.62 3.83
C ASP A 79 23.37 22.38 2.49
N ILE A 80 22.28 23.09 2.22
CA ILE A 80 22.14 24.01 1.09
C ILE A 80 21.55 25.31 1.65
N LEU A 81 22.28 26.42 1.47
CA LEU A 81 21.88 27.75 1.94
C LEU A 81 21.61 27.82 3.46
N GLY A 82 22.28 26.99 4.27
CA GLY A 82 22.10 26.95 5.72
C GLY A 82 20.90 26.12 6.19
N SER A 83 20.27 25.37 5.29
CA SER A 83 19.19 24.45 5.59
C SER A 83 19.56 23.03 5.19
N GLU A 84 19.28 22.06 6.06
CA GLU A 84 19.38 20.65 5.72
C GLU A 84 18.38 20.33 4.61
N THR A 85 18.90 19.83 3.49
CA THR A 85 18.13 19.47 2.29
C THR A 85 18.40 18.02 1.95
N THR A 86 17.33 17.25 1.80
CA THR A 86 17.37 15.83 1.44
C THR A 86 16.74 15.64 0.06
N PHE A 87 17.45 14.92 -0.80
CA PHE A 87 16.95 14.42 -2.08
C PHE A 87 16.75 12.92 -1.96
N ALA A 88 15.62 12.39 -2.42
CA ALA A 88 15.33 10.97 -2.39
C ALA A 88 14.83 10.47 -3.75
N LEU A 89 15.24 9.27 -4.10
CA LEU A 89 14.68 8.48 -5.19
C LEU A 89 14.21 7.13 -4.65
N GLY A 90 13.07 6.66 -5.12
CA GLY A 90 12.49 5.40 -4.70
C GLY A 90 11.95 4.57 -5.86
N TYR A 91 11.98 3.26 -5.69
CA TYR A 91 11.29 2.30 -6.53
C TYR A 91 10.57 1.28 -5.65
N GLN A 92 9.26 1.20 -5.86
CA GLN A 92 8.33 0.33 -5.16
C GLN A 92 7.67 -0.59 -6.17
N GLY A 93 7.28 -1.77 -5.72
CA GLY A 93 6.50 -2.65 -6.56
C GLY A 93 5.71 -3.66 -5.76
N THR A 94 4.72 -4.22 -6.42
CA THR A 94 3.89 -5.28 -5.87
C THR A 94 3.82 -6.47 -6.82
N ASP A 95 3.46 -7.62 -6.28
CA ASP A 95 3.11 -8.78 -7.07
C ASP A 95 1.92 -9.50 -6.46
N GLU A 96 1.01 -9.97 -7.32
CA GLU A 96 -0.27 -10.57 -6.97
C GLU A 96 -1.11 -9.73 -5.97
N ALA A 97 -0.96 -8.40 -6.03
CA ALA A 97 -1.63 -7.46 -5.13
C ALA A 97 -2.69 -6.61 -5.83
N LEU A 98 -3.08 -6.97 -7.06
CA LEU A 98 -4.08 -6.22 -7.84
C LEU A 98 -5.42 -6.11 -7.11
N ALA A 99 -5.86 -7.18 -6.44
CA ALA A 99 -7.10 -7.19 -5.64
C ALA A 99 -7.02 -6.26 -4.40
N LEU A 100 -5.83 -5.78 -4.05
CA LEU A 100 -5.59 -4.78 -2.99
C LEU A 100 -5.51 -3.35 -3.54
N GLU A 101 -5.81 -3.15 -4.83
CA GLU A 101 -5.79 -1.85 -5.53
C GLU A 101 -4.41 -1.17 -5.48
N LEU A 102 -3.34 -1.96 -5.43
CA LEU A 102 -1.96 -1.44 -5.44
C LEU A 102 -1.40 -1.44 -6.87
N PRO A 103 -0.58 -0.42 -7.23
CA PRO A 103 0.09 -0.40 -8.53
C PRO A 103 1.10 -1.54 -8.62
N LYS A 104 1.45 -1.94 -9.86
CA LYS A 104 2.48 -2.94 -10.10
C LYS A 104 3.85 -2.37 -9.77
N ASP A 105 4.13 -1.17 -10.27
CA ASP A 105 5.38 -0.45 -10.12
C ASP A 105 5.09 1.00 -9.72
N ARG A 106 5.93 1.57 -8.85
CA ARG A 106 5.88 2.99 -8.48
C ARG A 106 7.29 3.57 -8.39
N TYR A 107 7.51 4.68 -9.08
CA TYR A 107 8.73 5.47 -9.02
C TYR A 107 8.48 6.73 -8.21
N LEU A 108 9.43 7.07 -7.33
CA LEU A 108 9.34 8.21 -6.43
C LEU A 108 10.56 9.11 -6.60
N ALA A 109 10.33 10.43 -6.63
CA ALA A 109 11.35 11.43 -6.45
C ALA A 109 10.88 12.50 -5.47
N ALA A 110 11.69 12.81 -4.46
CA ALA A 110 11.36 13.81 -3.47
C ALA A 110 12.53 14.74 -3.16
N ILE A 111 12.21 15.97 -2.80
CA ILE A 111 13.12 16.93 -2.20
C ILE A 111 12.45 17.56 -0.99
N GLY A 112 13.15 17.54 0.15
CA GLY A 112 12.71 18.18 1.39
C GLY A 112 13.79 19.12 1.92
N THR A 113 13.40 20.25 2.49
CA THR A 113 14.34 21.18 3.12
C THR A 113 13.72 21.90 4.32
N GLY A 114 14.56 22.25 5.29
CA GLY A 114 14.20 23.16 6.38
C GLY A 114 13.93 24.57 5.84
N LEU A 115 12.80 25.17 6.23
CA LEU A 115 12.43 26.52 5.83
C LEU A 115 12.84 27.56 6.88
N VAL A 116 12.44 27.33 8.14
CA VAL A 116 12.82 28.10 9.33
C VAL A 116 12.92 27.13 10.52
N GLU A 117 13.34 27.62 11.69
CA GLU A 117 13.27 26.83 12.92
C GLU A 117 11.84 26.30 13.09
N ASN A 118 11.71 24.98 13.30
CA ASN A 118 10.45 24.26 13.44
C ASN A 118 9.55 24.19 12.18
N ALA A 119 10.02 24.54 10.98
CA ALA A 119 9.24 24.35 9.76
C ALA A 119 10.05 23.78 8.60
N SER A 120 9.45 22.85 7.85
CA SER A 120 10.04 22.24 6.65
C SER A 120 9.05 22.17 5.50
N ILE A 121 9.58 22.12 4.28
CA ILE A 121 8.80 21.90 3.07
C ILE A 121 9.31 20.67 2.33
N THR A 122 8.40 19.94 1.70
CA THR A 122 8.71 18.80 0.84
C THR A 122 7.92 18.87 -0.45
N LEU A 123 8.58 18.59 -1.57
CA LEU A 123 7.97 18.34 -2.86
C LEU A 123 8.25 16.89 -3.26
N GLU A 124 7.22 16.17 -3.64
CA GLU A 124 7.29 14.78 -4.10
C GLU A 124 6.60 14.62 -5.45
N TYR A 125 7.16 13.77 -6.28
CA TYR A 125 6.57 13.28 -7.51
C TYR A 125 6.53 11.75 -7.49
N LEU A 126 5.37 11.19 -7.85
CA LEU A 126 5.14 9.76 -7.99
C LEU A 126 4.67 9.45 -9.41
N HIS A 127 5.15 8.34 -9.95
CA HIS A 127 4.68 7.74 -11.19
C HIS A 127 4.34 6.27 -10.94
N ASP A 128 3.10 5.89 -11.21
CA ASP A 128 2.57 4.55 -11.00
C ASP A 128 2.26 3.89 -12.32
N GLU A 129 2.59 2.60 -12.43
CA GLU A 129 2.18 1.74 -13.54
C GLU A 129 1.27 0.64 -12.98
N ASP A 130 0.09 0.48 -13.59
CA ASP A 130 -0.84 -0.59 -13.22
C ASP A 130 -0.37 -1.94 -13.78
N TYR A 131 -0.95 -3.03 -13.25
CA TYR A 131 -0.79 -4.36 -13.82
C TYR A 131 -1.27 -4.39 -15.27
N SER A 132 -0.65 -5.26 -16.07
CA SER A 132 -1.02 -5.44 -17.46
C SER A 132 -2.43 -6.01 -17.62
N LYS A 133 -3.01 -5.85 -18.81
CA LYS A 133 -4.33 -6.43 -19.15
C LYS A 133 -4.35 -7.96 -19.10
N SER A 134 -3.22 -8.63 -19.37
CA SER A 134 -3.13 -10.09 -19.22
C SER A 134 -3.19 -10.53 -17.76
N ASP A 135 -2.92 -9.59 -16.86
CA ASP A 135 -2.86 -9.79 -15.42
C ASP A 135 -4.13 -9.32 -14.71
N GLY A 136 -5.10 -8.81 -15.47
CA GLY A 136 -6.39 -8.31 -14.98
C GLY A 136 -6.38 -6.81 -14.67
N GLY A 137 -5.25 -6.13 -14.82
CA GLY A 137 -5.16 -4.68 -14.66
C GLY A 137 -5.51 -3.92 -15.93
N THR A 138 -5.20 -2.63 -15.93
CA THR A 138 -5.57 -1.68 -16.98
C THR A 138 -4.42 -1.38 -17.95
N ASP A 139 -3.17 -1.65 -17.57
CA ASP A 139 -1.96 -1.24 -18.31
C ASP A 139 -1.82 0.30 -18.40
N ASP A 140 -2.56 1.04 -17.56
CA ASP A 140 -2.54 2.51 -17.51
C ASP A 140 -1.48 3.01 -16.51
N ASP A 141 -1.15 4.30 -16.63
CA ASP A 141 -0.25 5.02 -15.72
C ASP A 141 -0.96 6.13 -14.93
N ALA A 142 -0.42 6.47 -13.76
CA ALA A 142 -0.85 7.59 -12.95
C ALA A 142 0.33 8.43 -12.46
N ASN A 143 0.12 9.74 -12.33
CA ASN A 143 1.13 10.69 -11.90
C ASN A 143 0.59 11.53 -10.74
N MET A 144 1.37 11.69 -9.68
CA MET A 144 1.01 12.51 -8.52
C MET A 144 2.13 13.48 -8.18
N VAL A 145 1.76 14.72 -7.84
CA VAL A 145 2.67 15.72 -7.29
C VAL A 145 2.12 16.18 -5.95
N THR A 146 2.94 16.09 -4.91
CA THR A 146 2.57 16.46 -3.55
C THR A 146 3.48 17.57 -3.05
N PHE A 147 2.90 18.63 -2.49
CA PHE A 147 3.63 19.65 -1.75
C PHE A 147 3.17 19.64 -0.29
N GLN A 148 4.11 19.52 0.64
CA GLN A 148 3.85 19.48 2.07
C GLN A 148 4.59 20.62 2.77
N LEU A 149 3.90 21.29 3.69
CA LEU A 149 4.47 22.16 4.72
C LEU A 149 4.26 21.48 6.07
N ALA A 150 5.32 21.24 6.83
CA ALA A 150 5.27 20.69 8.18
C ALA A 150 5.76 21.71 9.21
N VAL A 151 5.08 21.80 10.36
CA VAL A 151 5.40 22.71 11.47
C VAL A 151 5.36 21.93 12.79
N GLU A 152 6.39 22.08 13.62
CA GLU A 152 6.53 21.46 14.94
C GLU A 152 6.40 22.52 16.06
N PHE A 153 5.88 22.16 17.24
CA PHE A 153 5.59 23.10 18.36
C PHE A 153 6.08 22.57 19.71
#